data_AF-A0A2W4VSA3-F1
#
_entry.id   AF-A0A2W4VSA3-F1
#
_cell.length_a   1.000
_cell.length_b   1.000
_cell.length_c   1.000
_cell.angle_alpha   90.00
_cell.angle_beta   90.00
_cell.angle_gamma   90.00
#
_symmetry.space_group_name_H-M   'P 1'
#
loop_
_entity.id
_entity.type
_entity.pdbx_description
1 polymer ?
#
loop_
_entity_poly.entity_id
_entity_poly.type
_entity_poly.pdbx_seq_one_letter_code
_entity_poly.pdbx_strand_id
1 'polypeptide(L)'
;MQANLELEKVKWFQERLKRWAAIYLRDFPWRRTCEPYCIFVVEVLLQKTAAEAVAPIYESFLVRYQTLEHLAVASLHELTELLQPLGLSFRSDRLRKSAKTILEKYHSNIPNTEAELLLLSGVGKYTARSILANAFGLSAAVLDTNVARIIERFFGLQGERVKSRCKILWSAADAIAPDRNVSRWNLTLLDFGAMVCKDRKPHCEKCPLQEYCCYFSRLTA
;
A
#
# COMPACT_ATOMS: atom_id res chain seq x y z
N MET A 1 7.84 20.27 -6.91
CA MET A 1 9.08 19.71 -7.49
C MET A 1 8.72 18.34 -8.05
N GLN A 2 8.78 18.21 -9.37
CA GLN A 2 8.45 16.99 -10.09
C GLN A 2 9.75 16.18 -10.25
N ALA A 3 9.68 14.86 -10.14
CA ALA A 3 10.83 14.01 -10.39
C ALA A 3 11.11 14.01 -11.92
N ASN A 4 12.31 14.42 -12.33
CA ASN A 4 12.74 14.29 -13.72
C ASN A 4 13.43 12.93 -13.89
N LEU A 5 12.66 11.93 -14.33
CA LEU A 5 13.16 10.57 -14.55
C LEU A 5 13.32 10.30 -16.04
N GLU A 6 14.44 9.71 -16.42
CA GLU A 6 14.69 9.30 -17.80
C GLU A 6 13.69 8.21 -18.24
N LEU A 7 12.94 8.49 -19.32
CA LEU A 7 11.83 7.63 -19.76
C LEU A 7 12.26 6.20 -20.06
N GLU A 8 13.39 6.01 -20.74
CA GLU A 8 13.89 4.68 -21.09
C GLU A 8 14.28 3.87 -19.85
N LYS A 9 14.88 4.53 -18.85
CA LYS A 9 15.18 3.92 -17.56
C LYS A 9 13.90 3.51 -16.81
N VAL A 10 12.84 4.32 -16.87
CA VAL A 10 11.53 3.99 -16.28
C VAL A 10 10.89 2.79 -16.98
N LYS A 11 10.87 2.75 -18.31
CA LYS A 11 10.33 1.62 -19.07
C LYS A 11 11.07 0.31 -18.74
N TRP A 12 12.40 0.35 -18.75
CA TRP A 12 13.22 -0.80 -18.38
C TRP A 12 12.92 -1.28 -16.95
N PHE A 13 12.81 -0.36 -16.00
CA PHE A 13 12.45 -0.67 -14.60
C PHE A 13 11.07 -1.35 -14.51
N GLN A 14 10.07 -0.81 -15.20
CA GLN A 14 8.73 -1.38 -15.25
C GLN A 14 8.74 -2.80 -15.83
N GLU A 15 9.42 -3.02 -16.95
CA GLU A 15 9.48 -4.33 -17.59
C GLU A 15 10.14 -5.40 -16.71
N ARG A 16 11.27 -5.06 -16.08
CA ARG A 16 12.00 -5.98 -15.18
C ARG A 16 11.14 -6.37 -13.99
N LEU A 17 10.47 -5.41 -13.36
CA LEU A 17 9.59 -5.69 -12.23
C LEU A 17 8.32 -6.42 -12.63
N LYS A 18 7.74 -6.15 -13.81
CA LYS A 18 6.60 -6.91 -14.34
C LYS A 18 6.96 -8.38 -14.54
N ARG A 19 8.14 -8.69 -15.08
CA ARG A 19 8.65 -10.07 -15.23
C ARG A 19 8.86 -10.74 -13.88
N TRP A 20 9.47 -10.04 -12.93
CA TRP A 20 9.65 -10.53 -11.56
C TRP A 20 8.30 -10.84 -10.89
N ALA A 21 7.33 -9.94 -11.01
CA ALA A 21 5.99 -10.08 -10.43
C ALA A 21 5.17 -11.23 -11.03
N ALA A 22 5.48 -11.65 -12.25
CA ALA A 22 4.80 -12.80 -12.87
C ALA A 22 5.08 -14.12 -12.13
N ILE A 23 6.19 -14.20 -11.38
CA ILE A 23 6.64 -15.43 -10.72
C ILE A 23 6.58 -15.31 -9.19
N TYR A 24 6.89 -14.12 -8.64
CA TYR A 24 7.19 -13.96 -7.22
C TYR A 24 6.16 -13.15 -6.42
N LEU A 25 5.04 -12.73 -7.00
CA LEU A 25 4.00 -12.05 -6.23
C LEU A 25 3.45 -12.96 -5.14
N ARG A 26 3.38 -12.42 -3.91
CA ARG A 26 2.76 -13.11 -2.79
C ARG A 26 1.24 -13.11 -2.95
N ASP A 27 0.62 -14.12 -2.36
CA ASP A 27 -0.82 -14.29 -2.39
C ASP A 27 -1.39 -14.09 -0.98
N PHE A 28 -2.45 -13.29 -0.90
CA PHE A 28 -3.16 -12.98 0.34
C PHE A 28 -4.66 -12.86 0.03
N PRO A 29 -5.56 -13.20 0.97
CA PRO A 29 -7.00 -13.23 0.72
C PRO A 29 -7.56 -11.94 0.09
N TRP A 30 -7.14 -10.78 0.61
CA TRP A 30 -7.58 -9.47 0.12
C TRP A 30 -7.06 -9.08 -1.27
N ARG A 31 -6.08 -9.80 -1.83
CA ARG A 31 -5.59 -9.56 -3.21
C ARG A 31 -6.47 -10.25 -4.27
N ARG A 32 -7.47 -11.02 -3.85
CA ARG A 32 -8.38 -11.78 -4.71
C ARG A 32 -9.78 -11.17 -4.80
N THR A 33 -9.95 -9.97 -4.25
CA THR A 33 -11.21 -9.22 -4.27
C THR A 33 -10.94 -7.76 -4.64
N CYS A 34 -11.94 -7.10 -5.23
CA CYS A 34 -11.98 -5.66 -5.42
C CYS A 34 -13.13 -5.01 -4.62
N GLU A 35 -13.79 -5.77 -3.74
CA GLU A 35 -14.91 -5.24 -2.96
C GLU A 35 -14.42 -4.11 -2.03
N PRO A 36 -14.96 -2.88 -2.17
CA PRO A 36 -14.44 -1.72 -1.46
C PRO A 36 -14.38 -1.83 0.07
N TYR A 37 -15.38 -2.44 0.71
CA TYR A 37 -15.38 -2.62 2.16
C TYR A 37 -14.24 -3.56 2.61
N CYS A 38 -14.07 -4.68 1.93
CA CYS A 38 -12.99 -5.66 2.15
C CYS A 38 -11.61 -5.00 2.01
N ILE A 39 -11.41 -4.17 0.98
CA ILE A 39 -10.16 -3.44 0.75
C ILE A 39 -9.96 -2.35 1.81
N PHE A 40 -11.00 -1.60 2.18
CA PHE A 40 -10.93 -0.59 3.23
C PHE A 40 -10.49 -1.21 4.58
N VAL A 41 -11.12 -2.32 4.97
CA VAL A 41 -10.79 -3.03 6.21
C VAL A 41 -9.33 -3.48 6.21
N VAL A 42 -8.88 -4.21 5.17
CA VAL A 42 -7.52 -4.75 5.18
C VAL A 42 -6.45 -3.64 5.19
N GLU A 43 -6.70 -2.52 4.51
CA GLU A 43 -5.77 -1.40 4.48
C GLU A 43 -5.60 -0.75 5.85
N VAL A 44 -6.63 -0.80 6.71
CA VAL A 44 -6.52 -0.39 8.12
C VAL A 44 -5.79 -1.44 8.96
N LEU A 45 -6.04 -2.73 8.70
CA LEU A 45 -5.37 -3.83 9.42
C LEU A 45 -3.88 -3.93 9.08
N LEU A 46 -3.47 -3.58 7.86
CA LEU A 46 -2.09 -3.65 7.37
C LEU A 46 -1.18 -2.52 7.88
N GLN A 47 -1.72 -1.43 8.44
CA GLN A 47 -0.84 -0.32 8.82
C GLN A 47 0.02 -0.70 10.03
N LYS A 48 1.34 -0.72 9.85
CA LYS A 48 2.33 -1.11 10.88
C LYS A 48 2.20 -2.56 11.37
N THR A 49 1.70 -3.45 10.54
CA THR A 49 1.56 -4.89 10.84
C THR A 49 2.16 -5.71 9.70
N ALA A 50 2.55 -6.96 9.99
CA ALA A 50 2.99 -7.89 8.96
C ALA A 50 1.76 -8.51 8.26
N ALA A 51 1.81 -8.66 6.94
CA ALA A 51 0.71 -9.22 6.15
C ALA A 51 0.35 -10.64 6.62
N GLU A 52 1.34 -11.45 6.96
CA GLU A 52 1.18 -12.82 7.44
C GLU A 52 0.41 -12.87 8.77
N ALA A 53 0.58 -11.88 9.65
CA ALA A 53 -0.18 -11.77 10.90
C ALA A 53 -1.61 -11.26 10.66
N VAL A 54 -1.84 -10.47 9.61
CA VAL A 54 -3.15 -9.90 9.28
C VAL A 54 -4.10 -10.96 8.70
N ALA A 55 -3.59 -11.92 7.92
CA ALA A 55 -4.41 -12.94 7.24
C ALA A 55 -5.48 -13.62 8.14
N PRO A 56 -5.14 -14.26 9.28
CA PRO A 56 -6.15 -14.92 10.11
C PRO A 56 -7.12 -13.94 10.78
N ILE A 57 -6.66 -12.73 11.12
CA ILE A 57 -7.50 -11.70 11.75
C ILE A 57 -8.46 -11.10 10.73
N TYR A 58 -8.03 -10.92 9.49
CA TYR A 58 -8.87 -10.41 8.40
C TYR A 58 -10.06 -11.32 8.11
N GLU A 59 -9.83 -12.63 8.01
CA GLU A 59 -10.90 -13.60 7.80
C GLU A 59 -11.90 -13.59 8.97
N SER A 60 -11.39 -13.62 10.21
CA SER A 60 -12.22 -13.53 11.42
C SER A 60 -13.01 -12.21 11.48
N PHE A 61 -12.40 -11.12 11.04
CA PHE A 61 -13.01 -9.80 10.99
C PHE A 61 -14.20 -9.77 10.04
N LEU A 62 -14.03 -10.26 8.81
CA LEU A 62 -15.09 -10.24 7.81
C LEU A 62 -16.25 -11.18 8.17
N VAL A 63 -15.99 -12.27 8.89
CA VAL A 63 -17.09 -13.12 9.41
C VAL A 63 -17.94 -12.36 10.43
N ARG A 64 -17.30 -11.63 11.34
CA ARG A 64 -17.99 -10.92 12.44
C ARG A 64 -18.62 -9.60 12.01
N TYR A 65 -17.92 -8.85 11.14
CA TYR A 65 -18.35 -7.57 10.61
C TYR A 65 -18.39 -7.68 9.09
N GLN A 66 -19.50 -8.19 8.56
CA GLN A 66 -19.65 -8.43 7.12
C GLN A 66 -19.90 -7.15 6.33
N THR A 67 -20.40 -6.10 6.98
CA THR A 67 -20.81 -4.86 6.33
C THR A 67 -20.38 -3.64 7.14
N LEU A 68 -20.49 -2.46 6.52
CA LEU A 68 -20.24 -1.19 7.19
C LEU A 68 -21.22 -0.94 8.34
N GLU A 69 -22.48 -1.35 8.22
CA GLU A 69 -23.50 -1.24 9.25
C GLU A 69 -23.10 -2.05 10.48
N HIS A 70 -22.72 -3.32 10.29
CA HIS A 70 -22.22 -4.18 11.37
C HIS A 70 -21.01 -3.54 12.07
N LEU A 71 -20.07 -2.97 11.29
CA LEU A 71 -18.89 -2.33 11.83
C LEU A 71 -19.22 -1.01 12.55
N ALA A 72 -20.18 -0.22 12.06
CA ALA A 72 -20.55 1.07 12.62
C ALA A 72 -21.18 0.94 14.01
N VAL A 73 -21.93 -0.14 14.26
CA VAL A 73 -22.57 -0.44 15.56
C VAL A 73 -21.73 -1.37 16.44
N ALA A 74 -20.56 -1.80 15.99
CA ALA A 74 -19.69 -2.69 16.74
C ALA A 74 -19.36 -2.16 18.15
N SER A 75 -19.37 -3.07 19.13
CA SER A 75 -18.84 -2.81 20.47
C SER A 75 -17.35 -2.46 20.36
N LEU A 76 -16.95 -1.33 20.96
CA LEU A 76 -15.52 -0.97 20.99
C LEU A 76 -14.69 -2.03 21.70
N HIS A 77 -15.24 -2.66 22.74
CA HIS A 77 -14.54 -3.67 23.51
C HIS A 77 -14.20 -4.87 22.62
N GLU A 78 -15.21 -5.45 21.97
CA GLU A 78 -15.03 -6.61 21.07
C GLU A 78 -14.11 -6.29 19.88
N LEU A 79 -14.28 -5.11 19.27
CA LEU A 79 -13.43 -4.67 18.17
C LEU A 79 -11.98 -4.48 18.64
N THR A 80 -11.78 -4.03 19.87
CA THR A 80 -10.45 -3.85 20.46
C THR A 80 -9.76 -5.19 20.72
N GLU A 81 -10.50 -6.17 21.24
CA GLU A 81 -10.00 -7.53 21.46
C GLU A 81 -9.61 -8.20 20.14
N LEU A 82 -10.46 -8.08 19.11
CA LEU A 82 -10.17 -8.62 17.78
C LEU A 82 -8.89 -8.04 17.16
N LEU A 83 -8.61 -6.75 17.41
CA LEU A 83 -7.46 -6.04 16.87
C LEU A 83 -6.21 -6.09 17.76
N GLN A 84 -6.34 -6.59 18.99
CA GLN A 84 -5.24 -6.67 19.96
C GLN A 84 -4.05 -7.52 19.47
N PRO A 85 -4.24 -8.69 18.82
CA PRO A 85 -3.12 -9.48 18.30
C PRO A 85 -2.26 -8.73 17.28
N LEU A 86 -2.83 -7.74 16.59
CA LEU A 86 -2.14 -6.89 15.63
C LEU A 86 -1.49 -5.65 16.28
N GLY A 87 -1.67 -5.44 17.58
CA GLY A 87 -1.26 -4.22 18.27
C GLY A 87 -2.06 -2.99 17.84
N LEU A 88 -3.29 -3.19 17.32
CA LEU A 88 -4.12 -2.15 16.74
C LEU A 88 -5.32 -1.74 17.60
N SER A 89 -5.31 -2.09 18.89
CA SER A 89 -6.36 -1.74 19.86
C SER A 89 -6.75 -0.26 19.82
N PHE A 90 -5.79 0.66 19.72
CA PHE A 90 -6.04 2.11 19.66
C PHE A 90 -6.69 2.59 18.34
N ARG A 91 -6.83 1.71 17.34
CA ARG A 91 -7.47 2.02 16.06
C ARG A 91 -8.92 1.53 15.96
N SER A 92 -9.40 0.74 16.91
CA SER A 92 -10.80 0.26 16.92
C SER A 92 -11.78 1.43 16.82
N ASP A 93 -11.58 2.48 17.62
CA ASP A 93 -12.42 3.67 17.60
C ASP A 93 -12.33 4.44 16.27
N ARG A 94 -11.14 4.55 15.66
CA ARG A 94 -10.97 5.21 14.35
C ARG A 94 -11.68 4.45 13.24
N LEU A 95 -11.52 3.12 13.23
CA LEU A 95 -12.16 2.25 12.25
C LEU A 95 -13.68 2.34 12.35
N ARG A 96 -14.22 2.29 13.58
CA ARG A 96 -15.66 2.48 13.82
C ARG A 96 -16.16 3.87 13.43
N LYS A 97 -15.41 4.93 13.75
CA LYS A 97 -15.73 6.31 13.35
C LYS A 97 -15.78 6.45 11.83
N SER A 98 -14.81 5.90 11.11
CA SER A 98 -14.81 5.88 9.65
C SER A 98 -16.01 5.12 9.10
N ALA A 99 -16.35 3.96 9.65
CA ALA A 99 -17.53 3.20 9.24
C ALA A 99 -18.83 4.02 9.41
N LYS A 100 -18.99 4.72 10.55
CA LYS A 100 -20.13 5.63 10.78
C LYS A 100 -20.17 6.77 9.77
N THR A 101 -19.03 7.43 9.53
CA THR A 101 -18.96 8.50 8.52
C THR A 101 -19.31 8.00 7.12
N ILE A 102 -18.87 6.79 6.75
CA ILE A 102 -19.22 6.18 5.46
C ILE A 102 -20.72 5.91 5.37
N LEU A 103 -21.30 5.32 6.42
CA LEU A 103 -22.73 5.04 6.50
C LEU A 103 -23.57 6.33 6.37
N GLU A 104 -23.25 7.36 7.16
CA GLU A 104 -24.04 8.59 7.27
C GLU A 104 -23.86 9.53 6.07
N LYS A 105 -22.62 9.75 5.63
CA LYS A 105 -22.29 10.77 4.61
C LYS A 105 -22.26 10.21 3.19
N TYR A 106 -21.94 8.93 3.05
CA TYR A 106 -21.73 8.30 1.74
C TYR A 106 -22.68 7.12 1.49
N HIS A 107 -23.73 6.99 2.31
CA HIS A 107 -24.80 5.98 2.16
C HIS A 107 -24.26 4.55 2.00
N SER A 108 -23.35 4.16 2.90
CA SER A 108 -22.66 2.86 2.89
C SER A 108 -21.74 2.60 1.69
N ASN A 109 -21.46 3.60 0.86
CA ASN A 109 -20.50 3.47 -0.24
C ASN A 109 -19.13 4.00 0.21
N ILE A 110 -18.09 3.17 0.11
CA ILE A 110 -16.72 3.64 0.29
C ILE A 110 -16.45 4.75 -0.75
N PRO A 111 -15.96 5.93 -0.35
CA PRO A 111 -15.69 7.01 -1.29
C PRO A 111 -14.63 6.62 -2.32
N ASN A 112 -14.80 7.07 -3.56
CA ASN A 112 -13.92 6.75 -4.68
C ASN A 112 -13.03 7.92 -5.12
N THR A 113 -12.90 8.95 -4.29
CA THR A 113 -11.96 10.06 -4.51
C THR A 113 -10.94 10.14 -3.38
N GLU A 114 -9.72 10.58 -3.70
CA GLU A 114 -8.65 10.71 -2.70
C GLU A 114 -9.04 11.75 -1.65
N ALA A 115 -9.68 12.85 -2.06
CA ALA A 115 -10.10 13.93 -1.16
C ALA A 115 -11.11 13.45 -0.12
N GLU A 116 -12.11 12.65 -0.50
CA GLU A 116 -13.12 12.13 0.42
C GLU A 116 -12.58 11.04 1.34
N LEU A 117 -11.74 10.15 0.82
CA LEU A 117 -11.07 9.11 1.62
C LEU A 117 -10.18 9.72 2.70
N LEU A 118 -9.48 10.82 2.40
CA LEU A 118 -8.65 11.54 3.37
C LEU A 118 -9.44 12.18 4.52
N LEU A 119 -10.76 12.32 4.41
CA LEU A 119 -11.61 12.80 5.49
C LEU A 119 -11.94 11.69 6.52
N LEU A 120 -11.69 10.42 6.19
CA LEU A 120 -11.96 9.30 7.07
C LEU A 120 -10.92 9.19 8.19
N SER A 121 -11.37 8.85 9.40
CA SER A 121 -10.50 8.74 10.57
C SER A 121 -9.45 7.64 10.39
N GLY A 122 -8.17 8.02 10.45
CA GLY A 122 -7.05 7.08 10.33
C GLY A 122 -6.70 6.70 8.88
N VAL A 123 -7.34 7.30 7.88
CA VAL A 123 -6.99 7.13 6.47
C VAL A 123 -5.99 8.20 6.05
N GLY A 124 -4.76 7.79 5.76
CA GLY A 124 -3.74 8.66 5.19
C GLY A 124 -3.64 8.51 3.67
N LYS A 125 -2.80 9.33 3.03
CA LYS A 125 -2.60 9.34 1.57
C LYS A 125 -2.28 7.96 0.98
N TYR A 126 -1.43 7.17 1.65
CA TYR A 126 -1.14 5.79 1.23
C TYR A 126 -2.43 4.94 1.18
N THR A 127 -3.17 4.89 2.28
CA THR A 127 -4.39 4.08 2.43
C THR A 127 -5.46 4.53 1.43
N ALA A 128 -5.65 5.84 1.27
CA ALA A 128 -6.58 6.39 0.28
C ALA A 128 -6.23 5.90 -1.13
N ARG A 129 -4.97 6.09 -1.57
CA ARG A 129 -4.54 5.66 -2.92
C ARG A 129 -4.55 4.14 -3.10
N SER A 130 -4.27 3.38 -2.05
CA SER A 130 -4.38 1.92 -2.07
C SER A 130 -5.82 1.47 -2.29
N ILE A 131 -6.79 2.08 -1.60
CA ILE A 131 -8.23 1.82 -1.82
C ILE A 131 -8.62 2.17 -3.26
N LEU A 132 -8.24 3.35 -3.76
CA LEU A 132 -8.54 3.77 -5.13
C LEU A 132 -8.00 2.79 -6.18
N ALA A 133 -6.76 2.32 -6.00
CA ALA A 133 -6.15 1.37 -6.93
C ALA A 133 -6.79 -0.02 -6.83
N ASN A 134 -6.94 -0.56 -5.63
CA ASN A 134 -7.32 -1.97 -5.43
C ASN A 134 -8.83 -2.22 -5.51
N ALA A 135 -9.65 -1.28 -5.04
CA ALA A 135 -11.12 -1.41 -5.08
C ALA A 135 -11.71 -0.84 -6.37
N PHE A 136 -11.24 0.35 -6.79
CA PHE A 136 -11.85 1.11 -7.89
C PHE A 136 -11.05 1.07 -9.21
N GLY A 137 -9.88 0.40 -9.23
CA GLY A 137 -9.06 0.28 -10.43
C GLY A 137 -8.46 1.60 -10.93
N LEU A 138 -8.46 2.65 -10.10
CA LEU A 138 -7.96 3.96 -10.50
C LEU A 138 -6.42 3.98 -10.55
N SER A 139 -5.87 4.85 -11.40
CA SER A 139 -4.43 5.06 -11.54
C SER A 139 -3.87 5.84 -10.33
N ALA A 140 -3.72 5.15 -9.20
CA ALA A 140 -3.29 5.72 -7.94
C ALA A 140 -2.05 4.97 -7.39
N ALA A 141 -0.85 5.51 -7.65
CA ALA A 141 0.38 4.95 -7.12
C ALA A 141 0.47 5.10 -5.60
N VAL A 142 1.02 4.12 -4.89
CA VAL A 142 1.25 4.22 -3.44
C VAL A 142 2.70 4.51 -3.12
N LEU A 143 2.94 5.11 -1.95
CA LEU A 143 4.27 5.35 -1.42
C LEU A 143 4.32 5.01 0.07
N ASP A 144 4.88 3.84 0.39
CA ASP A 144 5.29 3.47 1.75
C ASP A 144 6.83 3.56 1.87
N THR A 145 7.38 3.07 2.99
CA THR A 145 8.83 3.04 3.20
C THR A 145 9.56 2.06 2.28
N ASN A 146 8.89 1.02 1.78
CA ASN A 146 9.44 0.07 0.82
C ASN A 146 9.56 0.68 -0.57
N VAL A 147 8.47 1.24 -1.08
CA VAL A 147 8.42 1.93 -2.38
C VAL A 147 9.39 3.11 -2.38
N ALA A 148 9.38 3.94 -1.33
CA ALA A 148 10.33 5.05 -1.18
C ALA A 148 11.78 4.57 -1.31
N ARG A 149 12.15 3.52 -0.57
CA ARG A 149 13.51 2.95 -0.60
C ARG A 149 13.90 2.43 -1.98
N ILE A 150 12.99 1.76 -2.69
CA ILE A 150 13.25 1.29 -4.06
C ILE A 150 13.53 2.48 -4.97
N ILE A 151 12.69 3.51 -4.92
CA ILE A 151 12.84 4.72 -5.74
C ILE A 151 14.17 5.41 -5.46
N GLU A 152 14.49 5.65 -4.18
CA GLU A 152 15.74 6.30 -3.77
C GLU A 152 16.97 5.51 -4.22
N ARG A 153 16.94 4.18 -4.05
CA ARG A 153 18.08 3.33 -4.42
C ARG A 153 18.25 3.19 -5.92
N PHE A 154 17.18 2.93 -6.67
CA PHE A 154 17.27 2.63 -8.09
C PHE A 154 17.51 3.90 -8.92
N PHE A 155 16.76 4.96 -8.66
CA PHE A 155 16.85 6.22 -9.40
C PHE A 155 17.86 7.20 -8.79
N GLY A 156 18.43 6.89 -7.62
CA GLY A 156 19.39 7.77 -6.95
C GLY A 156 18.77 9.05 -6.37
N LEU A 157 17.45 9.09 -6.17
CA LEU A 157 16.77 10.24 -5.60
C LEU A 157 17.05 10.36 -4.09
N GLN A 158 17.10 11.60 -3.60
CA GLN A 158 17.17 11.89 -2.18
C GLN A 158 15.80 12.34 -1.68
N GLY A 159 15.12 11.48 -0.93
CA GLY A 159 13.88 11.83 -0.25
C GLY A 159 14.11 12.47 1.12
N GLU A 160 13.05 13.06 1.65
CA GLU A 160 13.03 13.65 2.99
C GLU A 160 13.07 12.59 4.09
N ARG A 161 13.31 13.01 5.35
CA ARG A 161 13.25 12.11 6.52
C ARG A 161 11.88 11.45 6.65
N VAL A 162 10.80 12.21 6.42
CA VAL A 162 9.42 11.71 6.50
C VAL A 162 8.93 11.35 5.10
N LYS A 163 9.16 10.09 4.69
CA LYS A 163 8.87 9.60 3.33
C LYS A 163 7.42 9.84 2.89
N SER A 164 6.46 9.68 3.80
CA SER A 164 5.03 9.87 3.51
C SER A 164 4.64 11.30 3.11
N ARG A 165 5.46 12.30 3.42
CA ARG A 165 5.24 13.72 3.06
C ARG A 165 6.15 14.19 1.94
N CYS A 166 7.06 13.35 1.47
CA CYS A 166 8.09 13.74 0.53
C CYS A 166 7.50 13.92 -0.88
N LYS A 167 7.38 15.17 -1.33
CA LYS A 167 6.73 15.50 -2.60
C LYS A 167 7.46 14.89 -3.81
N ILE A 168 8.79 14.89 -3.80
CA ILE A 168 9.58 14.33 -4.90
C ILE A 168 9.40 12.81 -5.03
N LEU A 169 9.29 12.08 -3.90
CA LEU A 169 9.07 10.64 -3.94
C LEU A 169 7.64 10.28 -4.35
N TRP A 170 6.65 11.07 -3.95
CA TRP A 170 5.28 10.91 -4.48
C TRP A 170 5.23 11.14 -5.98
N SER A 171 5.85 12.23 -6.46
CA SER A 171 5.93 12.51 -7.90
C SER A 171 6.69 11.42 -8.66
N ALA A 172 7.74 10.84 -8.07
CA ALA A 172 8.47 9.72 -8.66
C ALA A 172 7.60 8.45 -8.69
N ALA A 173 6.85 8.14 -7.62
CA ALA A 173 5.93 7.01 -7.58
C ALA A 173 4.85 7.12 -8.67
N ASP A 174 4.35 8.34 -8.91
CA ASP A 174 3.41 8.61 -10.01
C ASP A 174 4.08 8.43 -11.38
N ALA A 175 5.28 8.97 -11.56
CA ALA A 175 5.99 8.91 -12.84
C ALA A 175 6.43 7.50 -13.24
N ILE A 176 6.67 6.60 -12.27
CA ILE A 176 7.06 5.21 -12.57
C ILE A 176 5.86 4.27 -12.70
N ALA A 177 4.65 4.71 -12.32
CA ALA A 177 3.47 3.87 -12.45
C ALA A 177 3.11 3.66 -13.94
N PRO A 178 2.71 2.44 -14.33
CA PRO A 178 2.20 2.21 -15.68
C PRO A 178 0.81 2.83 -15.85
N ASP A 179 0.40 3.08 -17.10
CA ASP A 179 -0.91 3.67 -17.40
C ASP A 179 -2.10 2.78 -16.99
N ARG A 180 -1.88 1.46 -16.86
CA ARG A 180 -2.90 0.46 -16.53
C ARG A 180 -2.40 -0.50 -15.45
N ASN A 181 -3.32 -1.11 -14.74
CA ASN A 181 -3.05 -2.11 -13.69
C ASN A 181 -2.15 -1.58 -12.57
N VAL A 182 -2.40 -0.34 -12.13
CA VAL A 182 -1.63 0.32 -11.07
C VAL A 182 -1.75 -0.43 -9.73
N SER A 183 -2.88 -1.08 -9.45
CA SER A 183 -3.02 -2.00 -8.31
C SER A 183 -1.94 -3.09 -8.30
N ARG A 184 -1.82 -3.84 -9.40
CA ARG A 184 -0.79 -4.88 -9.54
C ARG A 184 0.62 -4.31 -9.47
N TRP A 185 0.83 -3.10 -10.01
CA TRP A 185 2.11 -2.41 -9.92
C TRP A 185 2.49 -2.03 -8.48
N ASN A 186 1.55 -1.49 -7.72
CA ASN A 186 1.74 -1.18 -6.31
C ASN A 186 2.10 -2.44 -5.52
N LEU A 187 1.36 -3.54 -5.71
CA LEU A 187 1.67 -4.83 -5.07
C LEU A 187 3.05 -5.35 -5.46
N THR A 188 3.44 -5.18 -6.72
CA THR A 188 4.78 -5.55 -7.23
C THR A 188 5.87 -4.82 -6.45
N LEU A 189 5.76 -3.50 -6.28
CA LEU A 189 6.77 -2.72 -5.55
C LEU A 189 6.80 -3.08 -4.06
N LEU A 190 5.64 -3.31 -3.45
CA LEU A 190 5.54 -3.70 -2.04
C LEU A 190 6.22 -5.06 -1.79
N ASP A 191 5.91 -6.08 -2.59
CA ASP A 191 6.52 -7.40 -2.46
C ASP A 191 8.00 -7.38 -2.82
N PHE A 192 8.38 -6.66 -3.88
CA PHE A 192 9.78 -6.52 -4.27
C PHE A 192 10.61 -5.85 -3.17
N GLY A 193 10.06 -4.82 -2.52
CA GLY A 193 10.71 -4.14 -1.40
C GLY A 193 10.84 -5.03 -0.16
N ALA A 194 9.86 -5.89 0.08
CA ALA A 194 9.88 -6.84 1.21
C ALA A 194 10.83 -8.04 0.97
N MET A 195 10.92 -8.53 -0.26
CA MET A 195 11.61 -9.79 -0.58
C MET A 195 13.00 -9.59 -1.16
N VAL A 196 13.24 -8.52 -1.92
CA VAL A 196 14.50 -8.33 -2.68
C VAL A 196 15.22 -7.06 -2.21
N CYS A 197 14.61 -5.89 -2.40
CA CYS A 197 15.21 -4.61 -2.03
C CYS A 197 14.95 -4.29 -0.55
N LYS A 198 15.39 -5.18 0.34
CA LYS A 198 15.18 -5.10 1.79
C LYS A 198 15.89 -3.89 2.40
N ASP A 199 15.38 -3.38 3.51
CA ASP A 199 15.98 -2.26 4.24
C ASP A 199 17.44 -2.57 4.64
N ARG A 200 17.67 -3.75 5.20
CA ARG A 200 18.97 -4.30 5.59
C ARG A 200 19.32 -5.50 4.72
N LYS A 201 20.59 -5.60 4.32
CA LYS A 201 21.13 -6.69 3.50
C LYS A 201 20.25 -7.00 2.27
N PRO A 202 20.01 -6.02 1.37
CA PRO A 202 19.25 -6.26 0.15
C PRO A 202 19.93 -7.35 -0.71
N HIS A 203 19.13 -8.14 -1.43
CA HIS A 203 19.61 -9.23 -2.28
C HIS A 203 20.10 -8.71 -3.64
N CYS A 204 21.04 -7.77 -3.64
CA CYS A 204 21.49 -7.06 -4.83
C CYS A 204 22.07 -7.97 -5.92
N GLU A 205 22.81 -9.01 -5.54
CA GLU A 205 23.44 -9.95 -6.49
C GLU A 205 22.44 -10.74 -7.34
N LYS A 206 21.21 -10.91 -6.86
CA LYS A 206 20.12 -11.61 -7.56
C LYS A 206 19.00 -10.65 -7.96
N CYS A 207 19.24 -9.35 -7.84
CA CYS A 207 18.23 -8.33 -8.08
C CYS A 207 18.08 -8.11 -9.58
N PRO A 208 16.86 -8.23 -10.15
CA PRO A 208 16.65 -8.01 -11.60
C PRO A 208 16.87 -6.56 -12.04
N LEU A 209 17.07 -5.63 -11.08
CA LEU A 209 17.31 -4.22 -11.32
C LEU A 209 18.79 -3.82 -11.19
N GLN A 210 19.67 -4.76 -10.87
CA GLN A 210 21.07 -4.52 -10.51
C GLN A 210 21.81 -3.65 -11.55
N GLU A 211 21.61 -3.96 -12.83
CA GLU A 211 22.30 -3.34 -13.98
C GLU A 211 22.24 -1.80 -13.97
N TYR A 212 21.08 -1.20 -13.68
CA TYR A 212 20.87 0.26 -13.71
C TYR A 212 20.61 0.89 -12.35
N CYS A 213 20.82 0.14 -11.26
CA CYS A 213 20.54 0.60 -9.91
C CYS A 213 21.66 1.51 -9.38
N CYS A 214 21.36 2.80 -9.18
CA CYS A 214 22.32 3.78 -8.67
C CYS A 214 22.93 3.40 -7.30
N TYR A 215 22.16 2.73 -6.44
CA TYR A 215 22.66 2.22 -5.16
C TYR A 215 23.66 1.08 -5.34
N PHE A 216 23.40 0.14 -6.26
CA PHE A 216 24.30 -0.99 -6.46
C PHE A 216 25.63 -0.54 -7.08
N SER A 217 25.60 0.33 -8.09
CA SER A 217 26.82 0.87 -8.70
C SER A 217 27.74 1.55 -7.69
N ARG A 218 27.19 2.16 -6.62
CA ARG A 218 27.97 2.79 -5.54
C ARG A 218 28.52 1.80 -4.51
N LEU A 219 27.97 0.59 -4.41
CA LEU A 219 28.52 -0.45 -3.53
C LEU A 219 29.72 -1.16 -4.14
N THR A 220 29.81 -1.16 -5.47
CA THR A 220 30.85 -1.86 -6.24
C THR A 220 31.90 -0.94 -6.83
N ALA A 221 31.77 0.38 -6.62
CA ALA A 221 32.76 1.38 -6.95
C ALA A 221 33.71 1.57 -5.77
#